data_AF-A0A7S2EE90-F1
#
_entry.id   AF-A0A7S2EE90-F1
#
_cell.length_a   1.000
_cell.length_b   1.000
_cell.length_c   1.000
_cell.angle_alpha   90.00
_cell.angle_beta   90.00
_cell.angle_gamma   90.00
#
_symmetry.space_group_name_H-M   'P 1'
#
loop_
_entity.id
_entity.type
_entity.pdbx_description
1 polymer ?
#
loop_
_entity_poly.entity_id
_entity_poly.type
_entity_poly.pdbx_seq_one_letter_code
_entity_poly.pdbx_strand_id
1 'polypeptide(L)'
;RKLERESGRDIFLHNFLEPAQSREIRKNIYSKCQEYLDVGCCRNKSEKEMEGIKLVEHREVVQMNEKEEEAYKKSQGGIAPEKQSLAIRPEDFDASAGHDISKFLRLNARLESRGKALVKVCKSILEQEGNEKTKIVVFTDGRIGAGDVARKFLCSEEDLGCTWLDRDDSVAVRNKKISWYQNGDATAEDKARPRVLVLHFDHAAGLNLQSECNNLILFTPLYVGEGGSSSDPVADTSTELQAIGRVHRPGQPKPEVHVYRIEIQGPNGEECLDGQLIRRNTDQENLEMAVNAGD
;
A
#
# COMPACT_ATOMS: atom_id res chain seq x y z
N ARG A 1 -17.68 -33.00 -65.94
CA ARG A 1 -16.92 -33.79 -64.94
C ARG A 1 -16.11 -32.85 -64.05
N LYS A 2 -16.80 -32.00 -63.28
CA LYS A 2 -16.22 -30.99 -62.37
C LYS A 2 -16.40 -31.42 -60.90
N LEU A 3 -16.63 -32.71 -60.69
CA LEU A 3 -16.98 -33.37 -59.43
C LEU A 3 -15.96 -34.46 -59.02
N GLU A 4 -14.85 -34.60 -59.76
CA GLU A 4 -13.76 -35.55 -59.42
C GLU A 4 -12.50 -34.83 -58.89
N ARG A 5 -12.63 -33.58 -58.43
CA ARG A 5 -11.51 -32.80 -57.86
C ARG A 5 -11.68 -32.42 -56.40
N GLU A 6 -12.66 -32.99 -55.70
CA GLU A 6 -12.69 -32.94 -54.23
C GLU A 6 -12.00 -34.18 -53.69
N SER A 7 -10.68 -34.20 -53.84
CA SER A 7 -9.83 -35.11 -53.08
C SER A 7 -10.07 -34.81 -51.60
N GLY A 8 -10.37 -35.82 -50.78
CA GLY A 8 -10.50 -35.69 -49.32
C GLY A 8 -9.26 -35.07 -48.64
N ARG A 9 -8.17 -34.89 -49.38
CA ARG A 9 -6.96 -34.17 -48.98
C ARG A 9 -7.18 -32.65 -48.88
N ASP A 10 -8.03 -32.04 -49.71
CA ASP A 10 -8.32 -30.59 -49.65
C ASP A 10 -9.23 -30.25 -48.47
N ILE A 11 -10.19 -31.12 -48.14
CA ILE A 11 -11.01 -30.99 -46.93
C ILE A 11 -10.14 -31.15 -45.67
N PHE A 12 -9.15 -32.05 -45.70
CA PHE A 12 -8.21 -32.25 -44.60
C PHE A 12 -7.31 -31.02 -44.39
N LEU A 13 -6.84 -30.41 -45.49
CA LEU A 13 -6.00 -29.20 -45.43
C LEU A 13 -6.80 -27.96 -44.99
N HIS A 14 -8.04 -27.77 -45.47
CA HIS A 14 -8.87 -26.64 -45.04
C HIS A 14 -9.30 -26.70 -43.58
N ASN A 15 -9.57 -27.89 -43.03
CA ASN A 15 -10.00 -28.04 -41.63
C ASN A 15 -8.86 -27.97 -40.61
N PHE A 16 -7.62 -28.28 -40.99
CA PHE A 16 -6.47 -28.29 -40.07
C PHE A 16 -5.52 -27.09 -40.22
N LEU A 17 -5.53 -26.37 -41.36
CA LEU A 17 -4.62 -25.26 -41.60
C LEU A 17 -5.21 -23.88 -41.34
N GLU A 18 -6.48 -23.76 -40.93
CA GLU A 18 -6.95 -22.52 -40.29
C GLU A 18 -6.71 -22.61 -38.77
N PRO A 19 -5.71 -21.91 -38.22
CA PRO A 19 -5.42 -21.93 -36.79
C PRO A 19 -6.60 -21.44 -35.94
N ALA A 20 -7.54 -20.71 -36.57
CA ALA A 20 -8.73 -20.15 -35.96
C ALA A 20 -9.84 -21.18 -35.69
N GLN A 21 -9.87 -22.33 -36.39
CA GLN A 21 -10.97 -23.31 -36.28
C GLN A 21 -10.65 -24.48 -35.34
N SER A 22 -9.38 -24.85 -35.19
CA SER A 22 -9.01 -25.92 -34.27
C SER A 22 -9.25 -25.52 -32.81
N ARG A 23 -10.08 -26.30 -32.12
CA ARG A 23 -10.41 -26.10 -30.69
C ARG A 23 -9.16 -26.24 -29.81
N GLU A 24 -8.22 -27.10 -30.18
CA GLU A 24 -6.95 -27.29 -29.47
C GLU A 24 -6.03 -26.09 -29.62
N ILE A 25 -5.91 -25.53 -30.83
CA ILE A 25 -5.10 -24.34 -31.07
C ILE A 25 -5.69 -23.15 -30.31
N ARG A 26 -7.02 -22.96 -30.35
CA ARG A 26 -7.69 -21.92 -29.55
C ARG A 26 -7.49 -22.13 -28.05
N LYS A 27 -7.57 -23.37 -27.55
CA LYS A 27 -7.31 -23.69 -26.14
C LYS A 27 -5.86 -23.39 -25.75
N ASN A 28 -4.89 -23.68 -26.62
CA ASN A 28 -3.48 -23.38 -26.40
C ASN A 28 -3.17 -21.89 -26.48
N ILE A 29 -3.77 -21.16 -27.43
CA ILE A 29 -3.64 -19.70 -27.51
C ILE A 29 -4.26 -19.07 -26.27
N TYR A 30 -5.47 -19.48 -25.88
CA TYR A 30 -6.10 -18.98 -24.66
C TYR A 30 -5.28 -19.32 -23.43
N SER A 31 -4.75 -20.55 -23.32
CA SER A 31 -3.85 -20.94 -22.23
C SER A 31 -2.57 -20.13 -22.23
N LYS A 32 -1.99 -19.79 -23.40
CA LYS A 32 -0.75 -19.01 -23.49
C LYS A 32 -0.98 -17.53 -23.27
N CYS A 33 -2.14 -16.99 -23.67
CA CYS A 33 -2.57 -15.64 -23.33
C CYS A 33 -2.91 -15.55 -21.85
N GLN A 34 -3.57 -16.54 -21.29
CA GLN A 34 -3.81 -16.65 -19.85
C GLN A 34 -2.49 -16.78 -19.11
N GLU A 35 -1.59 -17.68 -19.51
CA GLU A 35 -0.24 -17.79 -18.94
C GLU A 35 0.57 -16.49 -19.12
N TYR A 36 0.39 -15.75 -20.21
CA TYR A 36 1.01 -14.43 -20.39
C TYR A 36 0.36 -13.36 -19.50
N LEU A 37 -0.94 -13.42 -19.24
CA LEU A 37 -1.62 -12.56 -18.28
C LEU A 37 -1.23 -12.95 -16.85
N ASP A 38 -1.12 -14.23 -16.53
CA ASP A 38 -0.72 -14.75 -15.23
C ASP A 38 0.77 -14.44 -14.98
N VAL A 39 1.65 -14.64 -15.95
CA VAL A 39 3.09 -14.36 -15.81
C VAL A 39 3.41 -12.87 -16.00
N GLY A 40 2.76 -12.20 -16.95
CA GLY A 40 3.04 -10.82 -17.34
C GLY A 40 2.20 -9.77 -16.63
N CYS A 41 0.96 -10.08 -16.24
CA CYS A 41 0.06 -9.18 -15.49
C CYS A 41 -0.07 -9.58 -14.01
N CYS A 42 -0.03 -10.88 -13.64
CA CYS A 42 0.06 -11.33 -12.24
C CYS A 42 1.54 -11.44 -11.77
N ARG A 43 2.32 -10.43 -12.16
CA ARG A 43 3.76 -10.26 -11.90
C ARG A 43 4.10 -10.00 -10.42
N ASN A 44 3.30 -10.51 -9.50
CA ASN A 44 3.53 -10.39 -8.07
C ASN A 44 4.19 -11.63 -7.46
N LYS A 45 4.17 -12.83 -8.07
CA LYS A 45 4.65 -14.04 -7.37
C LYS A 45 5.14 -15.16 -8.29
N SER A 46 6.27 -14.99 -8.97
CA SER A 46 7.11 -16.17 -9.21
C SER A 46 8.18 -16.19 -8.12
N GLU A 47 8.15 -17.20 -7.23
CA GLU A 47 9.09 -17.32 -6.10
C GLU A 47 10.55 -17.25 -6.56
N LYS A 48 10.82 -17.67 -7.80
CA LYS A 48 12.14 -17.62 -8.44
C LYS A 48 12.62 -16.20 -8.76
N GLU A 49 11.73 -15.27 -9.11
CA GLU A 49 12.11 -13.88 -9.42
C GLU A 49 12.20 -13.00 -8.16
N MET A 50 11.61 -13.46 -7.05
CA MET A 50 11.73 -12.86 -5.71
C MET A 50 12.87 -13.50 -4.89
N GLU A 51 13.55 -14.51 -5.44
CA GLU A 51 14.60 -15.25 -4.76
C GLU A 51 15.75 -14.32 -4.36
N GLY A 52 15.96 -14.17 -3.05
CA GLY A 52 16.99 -13.29 -2.48
C GLY A 52 16.52 -11.89 -2.06
N ILE A 53 15.26 -11.51 -2.33
CA ILE A 53 14.66 -10.27 -1.83
C ILE A 53 13.79 -10.61 -0.61
N LYS A 54 14.14 -10.06 0.55
CA LYS A 54 13.42 -10.27 1.81
C LYS A 54 12.61 -9.03 2.17
N LEU A 55 11.38 -9.26 2.64
CA LEU A 55 10.59 -8.23 3.30
C LEU A 55 10.94 -8.22 4.79
N VAL A 56 11.31 -7.05 5.32
CA VAL A 56 11.64 -6.85 6.73
C VAL A 56 10.63 -5.87 7.32
N GLU A 57 9.81 -6.34 8.25
CA GLU A 57 8.82 -5.50 8.92
C GLU A 57 9.35 -4.90 10.23
N HIS A 58 9.11 -3.60 10.41
CA HIS A 58 9.50 -2.82 11.58
C HIS A 58 8.24 -2.22 12.20
N ARG A 59 8.09 -2.38 13.51
CA ARG A 59 6.96 -1.83 14.27
C ARG A 59 7.47 -0.74 15.20
N GLU A 60 7.13 0.49 14.86
CA GLU A 60 7.53 1.68 15.60
C GLU A 60 6.43 2.04 16.58
N VAL A 61 6.60 1.59 17.82
CA VAL A 61 5.62 1.78 18.90
C VAL A 61 5.85 3.12 19.58
N VAL A 62 4.79 3.92 19.67
CA VAL A 62 4.85 5.28 20.19
C VAL A 62 3.73 5.49 21.21
N GLN A 63 4.09 6.01 22.37
CA GLN A 63 3.14 6.32 23.42
C GLN A 63 2.56 7.72 23.23
N MET A 64 1.24 7.83 23.35
CA MET A 64 0.57 9.12 23.42
C MET A 64 0.86 9.81 24.75
N ASN A 65 0.85 11.14 24.76
CA ASN A 65 0.87 11.89 26.02
C ASN A 65 -0.55 11.99 26.63
N GLU A 66 -0.66 12.44 27.88
CA GLU A 66 -1.95 12.55 28.59
C GLU A 66 -2.97 13.45 27.86
N LYS A 67 -2.52 14.51 27.18
CA LYS A 67 -3.42 15.40 26.41
C LYS A 67 -3.95 14.72 25.16
N GLU A 68 -3.10 13.93 24.50
CA GLU A 68 -3.47 13.10 23.37
C GLU A 68 -4.43 12.00 23.79
N GLU A 69 -4.23 11.39 24.97
CA GLU A 69 -5.15 10.40 25.55
C GLU A 69 -6.54 11.00 25.79
N GLU A 70 -6.60 12.19 26.37
CA GLU A 70 -7.86 12.90 26.59
C GLU A 70 -8.55 13.23 25.26
N ALA A 71 -7.79 13.69 24.26
CA ALA A 71 -8.31 13.95 22.93
C ALA A 71 -8.79 12.67 22.23
N TYR A 72 -8.05 11.56 22.40
CA TYR A 72 -8.38 10.25 21.87
C TYR A 72 -9.71 9.75 22.43
N LYS A 73 -9.89 9.77 23.76
CA LYS A 73 -11.15 9.37 24.40
C LYS A 73 -12.31 10.28 23.98
N LYS A 74 -12.12 11.60 23.98
CA LYS A 74 -13.14 12.57 23.51
C LYS A 74 -13.51 12.40 22.03
N SER A 75 -12.60 11.89 21.21
CA SER A 75 -12.85 11.65 19.80
C SER A 75 -13.76 10.45 19.51
N GLN A 76 -14.06 9.62 20.53
CA GLN A 76 -15.05 8.53 20.49
C GLN A 76 -16.48 9.10 20.58
N GLY A 77 -16.76 10.06 19.71
CA GLY A 77 -17.98 10.86 19.74
C GLY A 77 -19.23 9.99 19.61
N GLY A 78 -20.09 10.08 20.64
CA GLY A 78 -21.37 9.40 20.70
C GLY A 78 -21.34 7.98 21.30
N ILE A 79 -20.15 7.50 21.63
CA ILE A 79 -20.00 6.43 22.63
C ILE A 79 -20.19 7.07 24.01
N ALA A 80 -21.01 6.46 24.86
CA ALA A 80 -21.28 6.96 26.20
C ALA A 80 -19.96 7.10 26.99
N PRO A 81 -19.76 8.17 27.78
CA PRO A 81 -18.49 8.46 28.46
C PRO A 81 -17.94 7.28 29.28
N GLU A 82 -18.82 6.52 29.92
CA GLU A 82 -18.48 5.32 30.71
C GLU A 82 -17.99 4.14 29.87
N LYS A 83 -18.22 4.15 28.55
CA LYS A 83 -17.73 3.15 27.59
C LYS A 83 -16.53 3.65 26.78
N GLN A 84 -16.17 4.93 26.89
CA GLN A 84 -15.00 5.46 26.21
C GLN A 84 -13.72 4.86 26.79
N SER A 85 -12.89 4.28 25.94
CA SER A 85 -11.74 3.49 26.37
C SER A 85 -10.61 3.53 25.35
N LEU A 86 -9.38 3.38 25.78
CA LEU A 86 -8.25 3.20 24.86
C LEU A 86 -8.40 1.91 24.04
N ALA A 87 -8.97 0.87 24.64
CA ALA A 87 -9.21 -0.43 24.00
C ALA A 87 -10.48 -0.47 23.13
N ILE A 88 -10.95 0.67 22.61
CA ILE A 88 -12.10 0.73 21.72
C ILE A 88 -11.85 -0.11 20.46
N ARG A 89 -12.89 -0.77 19.96
CA ARG A 89 -12.82 -1.62 18.77
C ARG A 89 -13.64 -1.03 17.62
N PRO A 90 -13.39 -1.42 16.35
CA PRO A 90 -14.21 -0.98 15.24
C PRO A 90 -15.70 -1.28 15.42
N GLU A 91 -16.02 -2.40 16.07
CA GLU A 91 -17.40 -2.85 16.30
C GLU A 91 -18.18 -1.96 17.28
N ASP A 92 -17.48 -1.18 18.10
CA ASP A 92 -18.10 -0.25 19.05
C ASP A 92 -18.61 1.03 18.37
N PHE A 93 -18.25 1.26 17.11
CA PHE A 93 -18.73 2.39 16.30
C PHE A 93 -20.00 2.00 15.55
N ASP A 94 -21.03 2.84 15.63
CA ASP A 94 -22.29 2.66 14.91
C ASP A 94 -22.57 3.87 14.01
N ALA A 95 -22.31 3.69 12.72
CA ALA A 95 -22.56 4.71 11.70
C ALA A 95 -24.04 5.11 11.61
N SER A 96 -24.96 4.18 11.87
CA SER A 96 -26.42 4.45 11.84
C SER A 96 -26.88 5.33 13.00
N ALA A 97 -26.17 5.28 14.13
CA ALA A 97 -26.32 6.20 15.25
C ALA A 97 -25.53 7.51 15.08
N GLY A 98 -24.84 7.69 13.94
CA GLY A 98 -24.05 8.89 13.62
C GLY A 98 -22.62 8.86 14.16
N HIS A 99 -22.12 7.70 14.59
CA HIS A 99 -20.80 7.49 15.20
C HIS A 99 -19.85 6.85 14.19
N ASP A 100 -19.33 7.68 13.28
CA ASP A 100 -18.43 7.26 12.19
C ASP A 100 -16.97 7.16 12.67
N ILE A 101 -16.42 5.95 12.57
CA ILE A 101 -15.02 5.64 12.89
C ILE A 101 -14.02 6.46 12.06
N SER A 102 -14.38 6.92 10.87
CA SER A 102 -13.53 7.76 10.01
C SER A 102 -13.16 9.09 10.67
N LYS A 103 -14.06 9.68 11.47
CA LYS A 103 -13.78 10.90 12.24
C LYS A 103 -12.74 10.65 13.32
N PHE A 104 -12.86 9.51 14.00
CA PHE A 104 -11.91 9.05 15.01
C PHE A 104 -10.53 8.79 14.40
N LEU A 105 -10.47 8.02 13.31
CA LEU A 105 -9.22 7.73 12.59
C LEU A 105 -8.54 9.00 12.07
N ARG A 106 -9.31 10.00 11.59
CA ARG A 106 -8.77 11.31 11.20
C ARG A 106 -8.10 12.04 12.36
N LEU A 107 -8.64 11.96 13.58
CA LEU A 107 -8.04 12.58 14.75
C LEU A 107 -6.81 11.79 15.21
N ASN A 108 -6.86 10.46 15.17
CA ASN A 108 -5.72 9.59 15.45
C ASN A 108 -4.54 9.83 14.48
N ALA A 109 -4.81 10.09 13.20
CA ALA A 109 -3.78 10.47 12.24
C ALA A 109 -3.08 11.80 12.59
N ARG A 110 -3.77 12.70 13.31
CA ARG A 110 -3.30 14.04 13.69
C ARG A 110 -2.55 14.09 15.03
N LEU A 111 -2.41 12.96 15.72
CA LEU A 111 -1.63 12.90 16.95
C LEU A 111 -0.20 13.37 16.69
N GLU A 112 0.30 14.22 17.58
CA GLU A 112 1.63 14.81 17.49
C GLU A 112 2.70 13.73 17.68
N SER A 113 2.47 12.78 18.58
CA SER A 113 3.29 11.58 18.77
C SER A 113 3.49 10.81 17.47
N ARG A 114 2.41 10.57 16.70
CA ARG A 114 2.49 9.93 15.38
C ARG A 114 3.33 10.72 14.39
N GLY A 115 3.10 12.03 14.31
CA GLY A 115 3.85 12.93 13.42
C GLY A 115 5.34 12.94 13.73
N LYS A 116 5.71 13.05 15.00
CA LYS A 116 7.11 12.98 15.47
C LYS A 116 7.74 11.63 15.14
N ALA A 117 7.00 10.54 15.30
CA ALA A 117 7.48 9.22 14.95
C ALA A 117 7.74 9.08 13.45
N LEU A 118 6.86 9.58 12.59
CA LEU A 118 7.07 9.60 11.14
C LEU A 118 8.39 10.31 10.78
N VAL A 119 8.61 11.51 11.33
CA VAL A 119 9.84 12.28 11.12
C VAL A 119 11.05 11.50 11.62
N LYS A 120 10.98 10.95 12.84
CA LYS A 120 12.06 10.18 13.45
C LYS A 120 12.44 8.96 12.60
N VAL A 121 11.46 8.21 12.10
CA VAL A 121 11.70 7.04 11.25
C VAL A 121 12.36 7.47 9.94
N CYS A 122 11.86 8.50 9.28
CA CYS A 122 12.48 9.03 8.06
C CYS A 122 13.94 9.45 8.29
N LYS A 123 14.23 10.21 9.35
CA LYS A 123 15.59 10.64 9.69
C LYS A 123 16.48 9.45 10.02
N SER A 124 15.99 8.49 10.82
CA SER A 124 16.73 7.28 11.16
C SER A 124 17.09 6.44 9.92
N ILE A 125 16.21 6.36 8.92
CA ILE A 125 16.52 5.66 7.66
C ILE A 125 17.63 6.39 6.91
N LEU A 126 17.54 7.73 6.80
CA LEU A 126 18.52 8.54 6.06
C LEU A 126 19.88 8.65 6.78
N GLU A 127 19.93 8.47 8.10
CA GLU A 127 21.16 8.50 8.89
C GLU A 127 21.93 7.16 8.85
N GLN A 128 21.30 6.08 8.36
CA GLN A 128 21.98 4.79 8.19
C GLN A 128 23.03 4.88 7.07
N GLU A 129 24.20 4.28 7.31
CA GLU A 129 25.28 4.21 6.33
C GLU A 129 24.80 3.55 5.03
N GLY A 130 24.97 4.26 3.91
CA GLY A 130 24.54 3.82 2.59
C GLY A 130 23.08 4.10 2.23
N ASN A 131 22.31 4.73 3.14
CA ASN A 131 20.92 5.15 2.92
C ASN A 131 20.76 6.68 2.86
N GLU A 132 21.84 7.45 2.89
CA GLU A 132 21.82 8.93 2.98
C GLU A 132 21.08 9.59 1.80
N LYS A 133 20.94 8.85 0.69
CA LYS A 133 20.25 9.29 -0.52
C LYS A 133 19.11 8.36 -0.93
N THR A 134 18.74 7.41 -0.07
CA THR A 134 17.65 6.48 -0.36
C THR A 134 16.34 7.24 -0.48
N LYS A 135 15.40 6.68 -1.24
CA LYS A 135 14.06 7.23 -1.41
C LYS A 135 13.08 6.46 -0.54
N ILE A 136 12.24 7.21 0.15
CA ILE A 136 11.29 6.69 1.12
C ILE A 136 9.87 6.96 0.61
N VAL A 137 9.01 5.94 0.67
CA VAL A 137 7.61 6.08 0.30
C VAL A 137 6.74 5.99 1.55
N VAL A 138 5.92 7.00 1.80
CA VAL A 138 4.97 7.02 2.93
C VAL A 138 3.57 6.80 2.36
N PHE A 139 2.98 5.66 2.65
CA PHE A 139 1.59 5.38 2.30
C PHE A 139 0.65 5.84 3.41
N THR A 140 -0.45 6.46 2.99
CA THR A 140 -1.43 7.11 3.85
C THR A 140 -2.84 6.82 3.38
N ASP A 141 -3.80 6.83 4.30
CA ASP A 141 -5.22 6.74 3.94
C ASP A 141 -5.75 8.13 3.50
N GLY A 142 -6.08 8.25 2.22
CA GLY A 142 -6.59 9.49 1.64
C GLY A 142 -7.99 9.87 2.09
N ARG A 143 -8.81 8.93 2.55
CA ARG A 143 -10.21 9.17 2.93
C ARG A 143 -10.32 9.90 4.26
N ILE A 144 -9.40 9.59 5.17
CA ILE A 144 -9.32 10.28 6.47
C ILE A 144 -8.45 11.54 6.39
N GLY A 145 -7.78 11.80 5.25
CA GLY A 145 -6.88 12.94 5.06
C GLY A 145 -5.52 12.76 5.76
N ALA A 146 -5.08 11.52 5.97
CA ALA A 146 -3.81 11.23 6.64
C ALA A 146 -2.60 11.73 5.83
N GLY A 147 -2.72 11.78 4.50
CA GLY A 147 -1.67 12.30 3.62
C GLY A 147 -1.36 13.79 3.82
N ASP A 148 -2.39 14.63 3.95
CA ASP A 148 -2.22 16.05 4.25
C ASP A 148 -1.54 16.27 5.62
N VAL A 149 -1.85 15.39 6.58
CA VAL A 149 -1.26 15.43 7.92
C VAL A 149 0.20 15.00 7.89
N ALA A 150 0.52 13.88 7.24
CA ALA A 150 1.89 13.42 7.06
C ALA A 150 2.75 14.48 6.35
N ARG A 151 2.24 15.07 5.26
CA ARG A 151 2.88 16.20 4.57
C ARG A 151 3.17 17.34 5.52
N LYS A 152 2.21 17.74 6.36
CA LYS A 152 2.40 18.86 7.30
C LYS A 152 3.55 18.61 8.26
N PHE A 153 3.67 17.40 8.82
CA PHE A 153 4.76 17.04 9.72
C PHE A 153 6.11 16.94 9.00
N LEU A 154 6.15 16.39 7.80
CA LEU A 154 7.39 16.27 7.03
C LEU A 154 7.89 17.63 6.53
N CYS A 155 6.99 18.52 6.13
CA CYS A 155 7.32 19.87 5.66
C CYS A 155 7.62 20.88 6.79
N SER A 156 7.31 20.57 8.06
CA SER A 156 7.74 21.40 9.18
C SER A 156 9.22 21.22 9.52
N GLU A 157 9.86 20.18 9.00
CA GLU A 157 11.29 19.92 9.16
C GLU A 157 12.07 20.52 7.99
N GLU A 158 12.99 21.45 8.28
CA GLU A 158 13.76 22.19 7.27
C GLU A 158 14.63 21.28 6.39
N ASP A 159 15.09 20.15 6.93
CA ASP A 159 16.08 19.25 6.35
C ASP A 159 15.49 17.99 5.68
N LEU A 160 14.16 17.79 5.76
CA LEU A 160 13.51 16.58 5.26
C LEU A 160 12.56 16.87 4.10
N GLY A 161 11.51 17.64 4.36
CA GLY A 161 10.43 17.92 3.42
C GLY A 161 9.76 16.66 2.84
N CYS A 162 8.91 16.84 1.84
CA CYS A 162 8.37 15.73 1.07
C CYS A 162 7.90 16.17 -0.31
N THR A 163 7.81 15.21 -1.24
CA THR A 163 7.04 15.35 -2.47
C THR A 163 5.62 14.83 -2.25
N TRP A 164 4.64 15.61 -2.72
CA TRP A 164 3.22 15.30 -2.63
C TRP A 164 2.54 15.47 -3.99
N LEU A 165 1.54 14.64 -4.28
CA LEU A 165 0.72 14.75 -5.47
C LEU A 165 -0.50 15.63 -5.15
N ASP A 166 -0.45 16.89 -5.56
CA ASP A 166 -1.52 17.85 -5.28
C ASP A 166 -2.77 17.48 -6.09
N ARG A 167 -3.94 17.79 -5.51
CA ARG A 167 -5.24 17.49 -6.15
C ARG A 167 -5.39 18.21 -7.49
N ASP A 168 -4.81 19.41 -7.59
CA ASP A 168 -4.86 20.24 -8.80
C ASP A 168 -3.67 19.99 -9.75
N ASP A 169 -2.74 19.09 -9.40
CA ASP A 169 -1.66 18.72 -10.31
C ASP A 169 -2.25 18.08 -11.57
N SER A 170 -1.81 18.57 -12.73
CA SER A 170 -2.09 17.87 -13.99
C SER A 170 -1.44 16.49 -14.01
N VAL A 171 -1.98 15.59 -14.83
CA VAL A 171 -1.41 14.23 -15.01
C VAL A 171 0.09 14.29 -15.34
N ALA A 172 0.50 15.25 -16.17
CA ALA A 172 1.91 15.44 -16.53
C ALA A 172 2.77 15.83 -15.32
N VAL A 173 2.27 16.71 -14.44
CA VAL A 173 2.99 17.11 -13.22
C VAL A 173 3.08 15.95 -12.23
N ARG A 174 1.98 15.19 -12.04
CA ARG A 174 1.99 14.00 -11.18
C ARG A 174 3.00 12.97 -11.68
N ASN A 175 2.96 12.66 -12.97
CA ASN A 175 3.90 11.71 -13.58
C ASN A 175 5.35 12.19 -13.46
N LYS A 176 5.60 13.50 -13.58
CA LYS A 176 6.93 14.08 -13.36
C LYS A 176 7.39 13.94 -11.89
N LYS A 177 6.52 14.22 -10.92
CA LYS A 177 6.83 14.04 -9.49
C LYS A 177 7.11 12.58 -9.17
N ILE A 178 6.30 11.66 -9.70
CA ILE A 178 6.47 10.21 -9.53
C ILE A 178 7.76 9.74 -10.17
N SER A 179 8.11 10.20 -11.37
CA SER A 179 9.32 9.74 -12.07
C SER A 179 10.61 10.07 -11.33
N TRP A 180 10.61 11.08 -10.46
CA TRP A 180 11.72 11.36 -9.54
C TRP A 180 11.98 10.21 -8.57
N TYR A 181 10.98 9.38 -8.26
CA TYR A 181 11.09 8.25 -7.35
C TYR A 181 11.24 6.90 -8.07
N GLN A 182 11.02 6.89 -9.39
CA GLN A 182 11.21 5.69 -10.22
C GLN A 182 12.62 5.56 -10.79
N ASN A 183 13.31 6.70 -10.95
CA ASN A 183 14.62 6.78 -11.58
C ASN A 183 15.69 7.24 -10.59
N GLY A 184 16.91 6.73 -10.72
CA GLY A 184 18.05 7.15 -9.90
C GLY A 184 18.43 8.61 -10.13
N ASP A 185 19.13 9.18 -9.16
CA ASP A 185 19.54 10.59 -9.20
C ASP A 185 20.77 10.78 -10.08
N ALA A 186 20.57 11.38 -11.26
CA ALA A 186 21.66 11.65 -12.20
C ALA A 186 22.35 13.00 -11.92
N THR A 187 21.56 14.02 -11.59
CA THR A 187 22.02 15.43 -11.46
C THR A 187 22.11 15.89 -10.01
N ALA A 188 22.79 17.03 -9.78
CA ALA A 188 22.80 17.67 -8.46
C ALA A 188 21.41 18.18 -8.05
N GLU A 189 20.59 18.60 -9.02
CA GLU A 189 19.19 18.97 -8.78
C GLU A 189 18.39 17.76 -8.29
N ASP A 190 18.54 16.60 -8.93
CA ASP A 190 17.87 15.37 -8.50
C ASP A 190 18.22 15.02 -7.06
N LYS A 191 19.50 15.17 -6.67
CA LYS A 191 20.02 14.94 -5.32
C LYS A 191 19.57 15.98 -4.28
N ALA A 192 19.14 17.16 -4.73
CA ALA A 192 18.63 18.21 -3.85
C ALA A 192 17.12 18.10 -3.58
N ARG A 193 16.39 17.26 -4.32
CA ARG A 193 14.95 17.05 -4.11
C ARG A 193 14.67 16.37 -2.75
N PRO A 194 13.45 16.54 -2.20
CA PRO A 194 13.02 15.78 -1.02
C PRO A 194 13.17 14.27 -1.25
N ARG A 195 13.57 13.54 -0.21
CA ARG A 195 13.75 12.08 -0.26
C ARG A 195 12.48 11.28 0.02
N VAL A 196 11.44 11.95 0.51
CA VAL A 196 10.20 11.33 0.97
C VAL A 196 9.06 11.63 0.01
N LEU A 197 8.44 10.59 -0.57
CA LEU A 197 7.20 10.68 -1.34
C LEU A 197 6.04 10.25 -0.46
N VAL A 198 5.04 11.11 -0.27
CA VAL A 198 3.79 10.71 0.39
C VAL A 198 2.75 10.35 -0.68
N LEU A 199 2.16 9.16 -0.58
CA LEU A 199 1.12 8.65 -1.48
C LEU A 199 -0.11 8.21 -0.68
N HIS A 200 -1.28 8.33 -1.31
CA HIS A 200 -2.45 7.60 -0.85
C HIS A 200 -2.37 6.15 -1.30
N PHE A 201 -2.95 5.24 -0.53
CA PHE A 201 -3.14 3.84 -0.96
C PHE A 201 -3.80 3.75 -2.35
N ASP A 202 -4.81 4.59 -2.62
CA ASP A 202 -5.52 4.64 -3.91
C ASP A 202 -4.64 5.09 -5.09
N HIS A 203 -3.61 5.91 -4.82
CA HIS A 203 -2.69 6.41 -5.83
C HIS A 203 -1.55 5.44 -6.14
N ALA A 204 -1.41 4.37 -5.36
CA ALA A 204 -0.34 3.39 -5.52
C ALA A 204 -0.53 2.50 -6.77
N ALA A 205 -1.74 2.44 -7.33
CA ALA A 205 -2.06 1.59 -8.47
C ALA A 205 -1.19 1.92 -9.70
N GLY A 206 -0.59 0.87 -10.29
CA GLY A 206 0.21 0.97 -11.51
C GLY A 206 1.63 1.55 -11.33
N LEU A 207 2.04 1.93 -10.11
CA LEU A 207 3.38 2.47 -9.89
C LEU A 207 4.43 1.36 -9.73
N ASN A 208 5.60 1.61 -10.31
CA ASN A 208 6.82 0.82 -10.14
C ASN A 208 7.84 1.67 -9.39
N LEU A 209 8.07 1.38 -8.11
CA LEU A 209 8.97 2.13 -7.22
C LEU A 209 10.15 1.27 -6.74
N GLN A 210 10.21 0.01 -7.17
CA GLN A 210 11.18 -0.98 -6.68
C GLN A 210 12.64 -0.67 -7.03
N SER A 211 12.91 0.13 -8.06
CA SER A 211 14.29 0.35 -8.52
C SER A 211 15.10 1.24 -7.57
N GLU A 212 14.46 2.20 -6.93
CA GLU A 212 15.15 3.26 -6.17
C GLU A 212 14.63 3.43 -4.74
N CYS A 213 13.49 2.81 -4.43
CA CYS A 213 12.94 2.76 -3.09
C CYS A 213 13.10 1.33 -2.56
N ASN A 214 13.59 1.21 -1.33
CA ASN A 214 13.57 -0.04 -0.57
C ASN A 214 13.04 0.16 0.86
N ASN A 215 12.59 1.37 1.18
CA ASN A 215 12.01 1.72 2.47
C ASN A 215 10.61 2.30 2.24
N LEU A 216 9.62 1.73 2.92
CA LEU A 216 8.26 2.25 2.90
C LEU A 216 7.67 2.34 4.31
N ILE A 217 6.85 3.35 4.55
CA ILE A 217 6.23 3.64 5.84
C ILE A 217 4.71 3.61 5.65
N LEU A 218 4.02 2.81 6.45
CA LEU A 218 2.56 2.82 6.56
C LEU A 218 2.21 3.74 7.74
N PHE A 219 1.83 4.98 7.43
CA PHE A 219 1.68 6.05 8.43
C PHE A 219 0.52 5.82 9.40
N THR A 220 -0.58 5.28 8.89
CA THR A 220 -1.78 4.88 9.63
C THR A 220 -2.18 3.48 9.20
N PRO A 221 -2.65 2.61 10.11
CA PRO A 221 -3.22 1.33 9.70
C PRO A 221 -4.46 1.59 8.82
N LEU A 222 -4.59 0.82 7.74
CA LEU A 222 -5.73 0.97 6.85
C LEU A 222 -6.99 0.35 7.47
N TYR A 223 -8.11 1.06 7.38
CA TYR A 223 -9.42 0.52 7.72
C TYR A 223 -10.48 1.09 6.79
N VAL A 224 -11.11 0.23 5.98
CA VAL A 224 -12.19 0.56 5.06
C VAL A 224 -13.50 0.09 5.66
N GLY A 225 -14.21 1.00 6.33
CA GLY A 225 -15.53 0.73 6.89
C GLY A 225 -16.08 1.94 7.63
N GLU A 226 -17.36 1.87 7.99
CA GLU A 226 -18.04 2.94 8.74
C GLU A 226 -18.11 2.65 10.25
N GLY A 227 -17.77 1.42 10.66
CA GLY A 227 -17.88 0.91 12.03
C GLY A 227 -18.74 -0.36 12.07
N GLY A 228 -18.85 -0.99 13.23
CA GLY A 228 -19.69 -2.17 13.41
C GLY A 228 -19.12 -3.37 12.65
N SER A 229 -19.99 -4.14 11.99
CA SER A 229 -19.61 -5.30 11.17
C SER A 229 -19.42 -4.99 9.68
N SER A 230 -19.34 -3.70 9.29
CA SER A 230 -19.37 -3.29 7.88
C SER A 230 -18.03 -3.39 7.16
N SER A 231 -16.97 -3.79 7.86
CA SER A 231 -15.60 -3.74 7.35
C SER A 231 -15.18 -5.06 6.74
N ASP A 232 -14.29 -5.00 5.74
CA ASP A 232 -13.69 -6.19 5.12
C ASP A 232 -12.18 -6.24 5.43
N PRO A 233 -11.75 -7.04 6.42
CA PRO A 233 -10.34 -7.19 6.78
C PRO A 233 -9.46 -7.66 5.61
N VAL A 234 -10.00 -8.47 4.70
CA VAL A 234 -9.27 -9.02 3.55
C VAL A 234 -9.01 -7.91 2.52
N ALA A 235 -10.00 -7.03 2.29
CA ALA A 235 -9.83 -5.89 1.40
C ALA A 235 -8.80 -4.86 1.95
N ASP A 236 -8.83 -4.59 3.26
CA ASP A 236 -7.84 -3.73 3.93
C ASP A 236 -6.43 -4.30 3.77
N THR A 237 -6.27 -5.58 4.09
CA THR A 237 -5.01 -6.32 3.97
C THR A 237 -4.51 -6.33 2.51
N SER A 238 -5.39 -6.61 1.55
CA SER A 238 -5.06 -6.62 0.12
C SER A 238 -4.54 -5.26 -0.34
N THR A 239 -5.18 -4.17 0.12
CA THR A 239 -4.77 -2.81 -0.26
C THR A 239 -3.39 -2.45 0.30
N GLU A 240 -3.10 -2.81 1.56
CA GLU A 240 -1.76 -2.64 2.13
C GLU A 240 -0.71 -3.49 1.39
N LEU A 241 -1.01 -4.76 1.10
CA LEU A 241 -0.13 -5.64 0.33
C LEU A 241 0.14 -5.11 -1.07
N GLN A 242 -0.86 -4.53 -1.73
CA GLN A 242 -0.70 -3.90 -3.04
C GLN A 242 0.21 -2.66 -3.00
N ALA A 243 0.19 -1.91 -1.89
CA ALA A 243 1.08 -0.76 -1.67
C ALA A 243 2.51 -1.22 -1.38
N ILE A 244 2.70 -2.20 -0.50
CA ILE A 244 3.99 -2.86 -0.24
C ILE A 244 4.56 -3.41 -1.55
N GLY A 245 3.71 -4.07 -2.34
CA GLY A 245 4.06 -4.62 -3.64
C GLY A 245 4.58 -3.58 -4.63
N ARG A 246 4.33 -2.27 -4.49
CA ARG A 246 4.92 -1.26 -5.40
C ARG A 246 6.43 -1.13 -5.25
N VAL A 247 6.96 -1.58 -4.10
CA VAL A 247 8.38 -1.52 -3.73
C VAL A 247 8.98 -2.93 -3.65
N HIS A 248 8.25 -3.87 -3.03
CA HIS A 248 8.63 -5.26 -2.92
C HIS A 248 8.14 -6.06 -4.15
N ARG A 249 8.95 -6.06 -5.20
CA ARG A 249 8.65 -6.67 -6.50
C ARG A 249 9.91 -7.21 -7.19
N PRO A 250 9.76 -8.07 -8.21
CA PRO A 250 10.87 -8.45 -9.06
C PRO A 250 11.61 -7.25 -9.63
N GLY A 251 12.95 -7.31 -9.59
CA GLY A 251 13.81 -6.21 -10.02
C GLY A 251 14.19 -5.20 -8.93
N GLN A 252 13.87 -5.48 -7.66
CA GLN A 252 14.40 -4.73 -6.53
C GLN A 252 15.93 -4.98 -6.40
N PRO A 253 16.78 -3.95 -6.52
CA PRO A 253 18.23 -4.12 -6.46
C PRO A 253 18.76 -4.38 -5.04
N LYS A 254 17.98 -4.06 -4.00
CA LYS A 254 18.36 -4.29 -2.60
C LYS A 254 17.88 -5.68 -2.14
N PRO A 255 18.67 -6.40 -1.34
CA PRO A 255 18.26 -7.69 -0.80
C PRO A 255 17.14 -7.58 0.23
N GLU A 256 16.93 -6.39 0.80
CA GLU A 256 15.93 -6.14 1.84
C GLU A 256 15.04 -4.95 1.49
N VAL A 257 13.73 -5.16 1.60
CA VAL A 257 12.71 -4.11 1.55
C VAL A 257 12.13 -3.95 2.95
N HIS A 258 12.22 -2.73 3.48
CA HIS A 258 11.81 -2.42 4.83
C HIS A 258 10.42 -1.79 4.85
N VAL A 259 9.51 -2.36 5.64
CA VAL A 259 8.16 -1.86 5.88
C VAL A 259 8.07 -1.37 7.31
N TYR A 260 7.92 -0.07 7.52
CA TYR A 260 7.76 0.53 8.84
C TYR A 260 6.28 0.81 9.10
N ARG A 261 5.76 0.33 10.23
CA ARG A 261 4.39 0.60 10.69
C ARG A 261 4.47 1.41 11.98
N ILE A 262 3.79 2.56 12.01
CA ILE A 262 3.72 3.39 13.22
C ILE A 262 2.49 2.97 14.02
N GLU A 263 2.71 2.46 15.23
CA GLU A 263 1.66 2.08 16.16
C GLU A 263 1.57 3.10 17.30
N ILE A 264 0.37 3.61 17.53
CA ILE A 264 0.07 4.42 18.71
C ILE A 264 -0.46 3.54 19.85
N GLN A 265 0.11 3.75 21.04
CA GLN A 265 -0.33 3.16 22.30
C GLN A 265 -0.72 4.24 23.32
N GLY A 266 -1.44 3.84 24.36
CA GLY A 266 -1.73 4.66 25.52
C GLY A 266 -0.46 5.14 26.25
N PRO A 267 -0.58 6.12 27.17
CA PRO A 267 0.57 6.68 27.87
C PRO A 267 1.39 5.65 28.66
N ASN A 268 0.76 4.55 29.11
CA ASN A 268 1.42 3.48 29.85
C ASN A 268 1.64 2.22 28.98
N GLY A 269 1.57 2.35 27.66
CA GLY A 269 1.70 1.22 26.73
C GLY A 269 0.41 0.42 26.55
N GLU A 270 -0.74 0.99 26.88
CA GLU A 270 -2.03 0.34 26.67
C GLU A 270 -2.32 0.18 25.18
N GLU A 271 -2.89 -0.97 24.81
CA GLU A 271 -3.31 -1.18 23.44
C GLU A 271 -4.45 -0.24 23.05
N CYS A 272 -4.27 0.39 21.88
CA CYS A 272 -5.27 1.24 21.24
C CYS A 272 -5.82 0.59 19.96
N LEU A 273 -6.80 1.25 19.33
CA LEU A 273 -7.36 0.80 18.04
C LEU A 273 -6.27 0.54 16.99
N ASP A 274 -5.17 1.31 17.01
CA ASP A 274 -4.03 1.14 16.10
C ASP A 274 -3.43 -0.27 16.17
N GLY A 275 -3.13 -0.76 17.36
CA GLY A 275 -2.58 -2.10 17.56
C GLY A 275 -3.52 -3.18 17.06
N GLN A 276 -4.83 -3.00 17.30
CA GLN A 276 -5.86 -3.93 16.83
C GLN A 276 -5.96 -3.97 15.30
N LEU A 277 -5.97 -2.81 14.64
CA LEU A 277 -6.02 -2.71 13.17
C LEU A 277 -4.75 -3.25 12.52
N ILE A 278 -3.58 -2.96 13.09
CA ILE A 278 -2.30 -3.53 12.60
C ILE A 278 -2.34 -5.05 12.69
N ARG A 279 -2.73 -5.62 13.83
CA ARG A 279 -2.84 -7.08 13.98
C ARG A 279 -3.83 -7.69 13.00
N ARG A 280 -4.99 -7.04 12.82
CA ARG A 280 -6.00 -7.46 11.84
C ARG A 280 -5.45 -7.50 10.42
N ASN A 281 -4.71 -6.47 10.00
CA ASN A 281 -4.18 -6.35 8.64
C ASN A 281 -2.92 -7.20 8.39
N THR A 282 -2.30 -7.71 9.46
CA THR A 282 -1.11 -8.58 9.43
C THR A 282 -1.44 -10.02 9.83
N ASP A 283 -2.72 -10.32 10.03
CA ASP A 283 -3.18 -11.66 10.36
C ASP A 283 -2.92 -12.62 9.19
N GLN A 284 -2.32 -13.77 9.50
CA GLN A 284 -1.87 -14.72 8.48
C GLN A 284 -3.01 -15.27 7.62
N GLU A 285 -4.20 -15.48 8.20
CA GLU A 285 -5.37 -15.96 7.47
C GLU A 285 -5.85 -14.88 6.49
N ASN A 286 -5.92 -13.62 6.94
CA ASN A 286 -6.27 -12.49 6.07
C ASN A 286 -5.23 -12.28 4.96
N LEU A 287 -3.93 -12.45 5.26
CA LEU A 287 -2.86 -12.35 4.28
C LEU A 287 -2.98 -13.44 3.20
N GLU A 288 -3.23 -14.69 3.60
CA GLU A 288 -3.42 -15.81 2.68
C GLU A 288 -4.68 -15.62 1.83
N MET A 289 -5.79 -15.20 2.42
CA MET A 289 -7.02 -14.91 1.71
C MET A 289 -6.88 -13.73 0.74
N ALA A 290 -6.22 -12.65 1.16
CA ALA A 290 -5.99 -11.46 0.33
C ALA A 290 -5.10 -11.76 -0.88
N VAL A 291 -4.18 -12.71 -0.73
CA VAL A 291 -3.33 -13.21 -1.81
C VAL A 291 -4.12 -14.10 -2.76
N ASN A 292 -4.93 -15.02 -2.24
CA ASN A 292 -5.66 -16.01 -3.04
C ASN A 292 -6.91 -15.42 -3.71
N ALA A 293 -7.50 -14.36 -3.17
CA ALA A 293 -8.65 -13.67 -3.76
C ALA A 293 -8.29 -12.84 -5.01
N GLY A 294 -7.00 -12.76 -5.36
CA GLY A 294 -6.51 -12.16 -6.59
C GLY A 294 -6.31 -13.14 -7.75
N ASP A 295 -6.54 -14.44 -7.52
CA ASP A 295 -6.56 -15.52 -8.54
C ASP A 295 -8.01 -15.78 -9.04
#